data_AF-A0A957MXK7-F1
#
_entry.id   AF-A0A957MXK7-F1
#
_cell.length_a   1.000
_cell.length_b   1.000
_cell.length_c   1.000
_cell.angle_alpha   90.00
_cell.angle_beta   90.00
_cell.angle_gamma   90.00
#
_symmetry.space_group_name_H-M   'P 1'
#
loop_
_entity.id
_entity.type
_entity.pdbx_description
1 polymer ?
#
loop_
_entity_poly.entity_id
_entity_poly.type
_entity_poly.pdbx_seq_one_letter_code
_entity_poly.pdbx_strand_id
1 'polypeptide(L)'
;MNTLTTKTVRVDALARVEGEGAFHVKVKDGQVEEAELRIYEPPRFFEAFLRGRSYAEAPDITARICGICPVAYQMSAVHAMEEIFGVKVEGPLRELRRLLYCGEWIESHVLHAFMLHAPDFLGYADAIQMAGDHPDLVTQALRIKKIGNDIVALLGGREIHPINVRVGGFYRVPKRREWHAIVEELKWAREAMVALVRWTGQLPFPAFEQEYEFVALRHPDEYPFNEGRLVSNRGLDIPIAAFEEFLIEEHVTHSTALHAHIKERANYFVGPLARYSLNFDRLSPLARDAALDSGLGVTCNNPFQSIVVRCVEALYAIDEALR
;
A
#
# COMPACT_ATOMS: atom_id res chain seq x y z
N MET A 1 -34.58 23.78 31.88
CA MET A 1 -34.66 22.99 30.64
C MET A 1 -33.30 23.11 29.96
N ASN A 2 -32.49 22.05 29.96
CA ASN A 2 -31.25 22.05 29.18
C ASN A 2 -31.66 21.92 27.70
N THR A 3 -31.37 22.94 26.90
CA THR A 3 -31.61 22.92 25.46
C THR A 3 -30.70 21.85 24.86
N LEU A 4 -31.29 20.82 24.25
CA LEU A 4 -30.54 19.78 23.56
C LEU A 4 -29.71 20.44 22.45
N THR A 5 -28.40 20.22 22.43
CA THR A 5 -27.49 20.84 21.46
C THR A 5 -27.06 19.80 20.43
N THR A 6 -27.44 20.03 19.17
CA THR A 6 -26.98 19.22 18.04
C THR A 6 -25.95 20.02 17.25
N LYS A 7 -24.80 19.40 16.94
CA LYS A 7 -23.75 19.93 16.08
C LYS A 7 -23.48 18.94 14.96
N THR A 8 -23.30 19.45 13.76
CA THR A 8 -22.95 18.63 12.59
C THR A 8 -21.68 19.19 11.99
N VAL A 9 -20.69 18.33 11.80
CA VAL A 9 -19.43 18.63 11.12
C VAL A 9 -19.44 17.87 9.80
N ARG A 10 -19.17 18.58 8.71
CA ARG A 10 -19.10 18.02 7.36
C ARG A 10 -17.77 18.41 6.74
N VAL A 11 -17.06 17.41 6.27
CA VAL A 11 -15.87 17.56 5.44
C VAL A 11 -16.23 16.99 4.08
N ASP A 12 -16.63 17.85 3.15
CA ASP A 12 -17.18 17.43 1.86
C ASP A 12 -16.11 16.88 0.90
N ALA A 13 -14.84 17.18 1.17
CA ALA A 13 -13.70 16.63 0.45
C ALA A 13 -12.52 16.38 1.41
N LEU A 14 -12.11 15.12 1.53
CA LEU A 14 -10.89 14.71 2.21
C LEU A 14 -9.69 15.05 1.33
N ALA A 15 -8.77 15.85 1.84
CA ALA A 15 -7.52 16.18 1.16
C ALA A 15 -6.42 15.15 1.49
N ARG A 16 -5.36 15.13 0.67
CA ARG A 16 -4.16 14.26 0.85
C ARG A 16 -4.47 12.77 0.92
N VAL A 17 -5.52 12.34 0.23
CA VAL A 17 -5.83 10.94 -0.05
C VAL A 17 -5.98 10.76 -1.57
N GLU A 18 -5.78 9.54 -2.06
CA GLU A 18 -6.16 9.21 -3.43
C GLU A 18 -7.65 8.83 -3.47
N GLY A 19 -8.32 9.23 -4.55
CA GLY A 19 -9.76 9.11 -4.71
C GLY A 19 -10.56 10.22 -4.02
N GLU A 20 -11.88 10.05 -4.02
CA GLU A 20 -12.84 11.05 -3.56
C GLU A 20 -13.60 10.56 -2.33
N GLY A 21 -13.39 11.25 -1.20
CA GLY A 21 -14.02 10.92 0.07
C GLY A 21 -14.56 12.14 0.81
N ALA A 22 -15.58 11.94 1.61
CA ALA A 22 -16.16 12.92 2.53
C ALA A 22 -16.38 12.28 3.90
N PHE A 23 -16.40 13.11 4.94
CA PHE A 23 -16.68 12.67 6.30
C PHE A 23 -17.79 13.48 6.95
N HIS A 24 -18.77 12.78 7.52
CA HIS A 24 -19.89 13.35 8.24
C HIS A 24 -19.82 12.94 9.70
N VAL A 25 -19.93 13.90 10.63
CA VAL A 25 -20.11 13.61 12.05
C VAL A 25 -21.27 14.42 12.62
N LYS A 26 -22.19 13.75 13.29
CA LYS A 26 -23.28 14.37 14.04
C LYS A 26 -23.10 14.09 15.52
N VAL A 27 -23.04 15.16 16.30
CA VAL A 27 -22.87 15.12 17.75
C VAL A 27 -24.11 15.73 18.38
N LYS A 28 -24.74 14.99 19.30
CA LYS A 28 -25.88 15.45 20.08
C LYS A 28 -25.56 15.34 21.56
N ASP A 29 -25.70 16.44 22.27
CA ASP A 29 -25.46 16.51 23.72
C ASP A 29 -24.08 15.98 24.14
N GLY A 30 -23.07 16.26 23.31
CA GLY A 30 -21.70 15.82 23.52
C GLY A 30 -21.40 14.36 23.14
N GLN A 31 -22.39 13.60 22.67
CA GLN A 31 -22.22 12.23 22.19
C GLN A 31 -22.28 12.16 20.67
N VAL A 32 -21.38 11.40 20.05
CA VAL A 32 -21.41 11.14 18.60
C VAL A 32 -22.59 10.20 18.33
N GLU A 33 -23.57 10.67 17.56
CA GLU A 33 -24.71 9.84 17.11
C GLU A 33 -24.40 9.17 15.78
N GLU A 34 -23.74 9.87 14.86
CA GLU A 34 -23.45 9.38 13.50
C GLU A 34 -22.02 9.77 13.11
N ALA A 35 -21.28 8.83 12.51
CA ALA A 35 -19.96 9.03 11.93
C ALA A 35 -19.87 8.21 10.64
N GLU A 36 -19.84 8.88 9.49
CA GLU A 36 -19.90 8.22 8.18
C GLU A 36 -18.74 8.69 7.29
N LEU A 37 -17.97 7.72 6.79
CA LEU A 37 -17.05 7.92 5.67
C LEU A 37 -17.80 7.62 4.37
N ARG A 38 -17.86 8.60 3.48
CA ARG A 38 -18.56 8.52 2.21
C ARG A 38 -17.55 8.56 1.08
N ILE A 39 -17.33 7.43 0.42
CA ILE A 39 -16.58 7.41 -0.84
C ILE A 39 -17.59 7.63 -1.95
N TYR A 40 -17.36 8.62 -2.80
CA TYR A 40 -18.33 9.00 -3.84
C TYR A 40 -17.73 8.99 -5.24
N GLU A 41 -16.56 8.36 -5.38
CA GLU A 41 -15.92 8.18 -6.68
C GLU A 41 -16.91 7.57 -7.69
N PRO A 42 -16.96 8.11 -8.92
CA PRO A 42 -17.84 7.58 -9.94
C PRO A 42 -17.44 6.15 -10.29
N PRO A 43 -18.40 5.20 -10.38
CA PRO A 43 -18.08 3.84 -10.79
C PRO A 43 -17.51 3.85 -12.20
N ARG A 44 -16.30 3.31 -12.36
CA ARG A 44 -15.59 3.23 -13.65
C ARG A 44 -15.85 1.93 -14.41
N PHE A 45 -16.60 1.01 -13.79
CA PHE A 45 -17.10 -0.22 -14.41
C PHE A 45 -16.02 -1.13 -15.04
N PHE A 46 -14.82 -1.21 -14.45
CA PHE A 46 -13.72 -2.03 -14.97
C PHE A 46 -14.11 -3.51 -15.14
N GLU A 47 -14.85 -4.08 -14.19
CA GLU A 47 -15.33 -5.48 -14.25
C GLU A 47 -16.21 -5.73 -15.48
N ALA A 48 -17.16 -4.84 -15.74
CA ALA A 48 -18.03 -4.93 -16.91
C ALA A 48 -17.24 -4.66 -18.20
N PHE A 49 -16.31 -3.70 -18.17
CA PHE A 49 -15.47 -3.34 -19.31
C PHE A 49 -14.51 -4.45 -19.75
N LEU A 50 -14.07 -5.30 -18.82
CA LEU A 50 -13.20 -6.45 -19.11
C LEU A 50 -13.93 -7.59 -19.83
N ARG A 51 -15.26 -7.66 -19.79
CA ARG A 51 -16.02 -8.74 -20.44
C ARG A 51 -15.85 -8.70 -21.95
N GLY A 52 -15.42 -9.83 -22.52
CA GLY A 52 -15.20 -9.98 -23.96
C GLY A 52 -13.90 -9.38 -24.49
N ARG A 53 -13.05 -8.82 -23.60
CA ARG A 53 -11.70 -8.35 -23.95
C ARG A 53 -10.73 -9.53 -24.02
N SER A 54 -9.63 -9.35 -24.75
CA SER A 54 -8.57 -10.35 -24.76
C SER A 54 -7.87 -10.42 -23.40
N TYR A 55 -7.50 -11.63 -22.97
CA TYR A 55 -6.70 -11.82 -21.75
C TYR A 55 -5.39 -11.00 -21.78
N ALA A 56 -4.84 -10.77 -22.98
CA ALA A 56 -3.60 -10.03 -23.17
C ALA A 56 -3.77 -8.52 -22.92
N GLU A 57 -4.98 -8.00 -23.02
CA GLU A 57 -5.30 -6.59 -22.72
C GLU A 57 -5.56 -6.36 -21.22
N ALA A 58 -5.83 -7.43 -20.46
CA ALA A 58 -6.25 -7.29 -19.06
C ALA A 58 -5.23 -6.56 -18.18
N PRO A 59 -3.91 -6.87 -18.22
CA PRO A 59 -2.93 -6.12 -17.43
C PRO A 59 -2.93 -4.63 -17.80
N ASP A 60 -3.00 -4.29 -19.09
CA ASP A 60 -3.05 -2.90 -19.49
C ASP A 60 -4.32 -2.21 -19.01
N ILE A 61 -5.49 -2.82 -19.17
CA ILE A 61 -6.76 -2.23 -18.75
C ILE A 61 -6.75 -2.00 -17.22
N THR A 62 -6.39 -3.01 -16.42
CA THR A 62 -6.44 -2.91 -14.95
C THR A 62 -5.42 -1.92 -14.39
N ALA A 63 -4.29 -1.69 -15.06
CA ALA A 63 -3.31 -0.67 -14.64
C ALA A 63 -3.91 0.74 -14.55
N ARG A 64 -5.04 1.02 -15.22
CA ARG A 64 -5.70 2.33 -15.23
C ARG A 64 -6.69 2.49 -14.07
N ILE A 65 -6.80 1.50 -13.18
CA ILE A 65 -7.62 1.61 -11.96
C ILE A 65 -6.99 2.61 -11.00
N CYS A 66 -5.68 2.63 -10.82
CA CYS A 66 -5.02 3.64 -9.97
C CYS A 66 -3.68 4.03 -10.56
N GLY A 67 -3.38 5.33 -10.55
CA GLY A 67 -2.10 5.86 -11.01
C GLY A 67 -0.94 5.65 -10.03
N ILE A 68 -1.23 5.32 -8.77
CA ILE A 68 -0.23 5.12 -7.70
C ILE A 68 0.18 3.64 -7.58
N CYS A 69 -0.75 2.70 -7.78
CA CYS A 69 -0.47 1.26 -7.66
C CYS A 69 -0.77 0.44 -8.93
N PRO A 70 -0.33 0.88 -10.12
CA PRO A 70 -0.67 0.18 -11.36
C PRO A 70 -0.03 -1.22 -11.49
N VAL A 71 1.16 -1.46 -10.91
CA VAL A 71 1.83 -2.76 -10.89
C VAL A 71 1.01 -3.76 -10.10
N ALA A 72 0.44 -3.39 -8.95
CA ALA A 72 -0.43 -4.27 -8.17
C ALA A 72 -1.60 -4.80 -9.00
N TYR A 73 -2.27 -3.94 -9.77
CA TYR A 73 -3.38 -4.32 -10.65
C TYR A 73 -2.92 -5.15 -11.86
N GLN A 74 -1.79 -4.80 -12.46
CA GLN A 74 -1.21 -5.55 -13.58
C GLN A 74 -0.83 -6.97 -13.19
N MET A 75 -0.13 -7.10 -12.08
CA MET A 75 0.37 -8.38 -11.61
C MET A 75 -0.76 -9.26 -11.08
N SER A 76 -1.79 -8.68 -10.47
CA SER A 76 -3.02 -9.42 -10.12
C SER A 76 -3.70 -9.99 -11.37
N ALA A 77 -3.86 -9.18 -12.42
CA ALA A 77 -4.41 -9.65 -13.70
C ALA A 77 -3.52 -10.72 -14.35
N VAL A 78 -2.20 -10.54 -14.34
CA VAL A 78 -1.24 -11.52 -14.89
C VAL A 78 -1.32 -12.84 -14.13
N HIS A 79 -1.31 -12.82 -12.80
CA HIS A 79 -1.39 -14.04 -11.99
C HIS A 79 -2.70 -14.79 -12.24
N ALA A 80 -3.83 -14.09 -12.32
CA ALA A 80 -5.11 -14.71 -12.64
C ALA A 80 -5.10 -15.39 -14.01
N MET A 81 -4.54 -14.74 -15.04
CA MET A 81 -4.44 -15.34 -16.38
C MET A 81 -3.45 -16.52 -16.43
N GLU A 82 -2.34 -16.44 -15.70
CA GLU A 82 -1.36 -17.51 -15.61
C GLU A 82 -1.92 -18.75 -14.90
N GLU A 83 -2.70 -18.55 -13.83
CA GLU A 83 -3.42 -19.62 -13.16
C GLU A 83 -4.42 -20.30 -14.11
N ILE A 84 -5.22 -19.52 -14.86
CA ILE A 84 -6.16 -20.03 -15.87
C ILE A 84 -5.45 -20.88 -16.94
N PHE A 85 -4.25 -20.47 -17.37
CA PHE A 85 -3.48 -21.19 -18.38
C PHE A 85 -2.56 -22.28 -17.81
N GLY A 86 -2.49 -22.45 -16.49
CA GLY A 86 -1.55 -23.38 -15.86
C GLY A 86 -0.07 -23.02 -16.09
N VAL A 87 0.23 -21.73 -16.30
CA VAL A 87 1.58 -21.21 -16.52
C VAL A 87 2.20 -20.86 -15.17
N LYS A 88 3.38 -21.42 -14.88
CA LYS A 88 4.16 -21.06 -13.70
C LYS A 88 5.41 -20.30 -14.12
N VAL A 89 5.58 -19.07 -13.61
CA VAL A 89 6.77 -18.25 -13.85
C VAL A 89 7.74 -18.42 -12.68
N GLU A 90 8.94 -18.93 -12.97
CA GLU A 90 9.96 -19.24 -11.96
C GLU A 90 11.31 -18.57 -12.30
N GLY A 91 12.24 -18.67 -11.36
CA GLY A 91 13.63 -18.23 -11.55
C GLY A 91 13.73 -16.72 -11.82
N PRO A 92 14.65 -16.28 -12.71
CA PRO A 92 14.93 -14.86 -12.89
C PRO A 92 13.73 -13.98 -13.28
N LEU A 93 12.72 -14.54 -13.96
CA LEU A 93 11.53 -13.78 -14.33
C LEU A 93 10.63 -13.48 -13.12
N ARG A 94 10.55 -14.42 -12.16
CA ARG A 94 9.86 -14.20 -10.88
C ARG A 94 10.59 -13.13 -10.07
N GLU A 95 11.91 -13.20 -10.00
CA GLU A 95 12.72 -12.20 -9.28
C GLU A 95 12.56 -10.80 -9.88
N LEU A 96 12.48 -10.68 -11.21
CA LEU A 96 12.18 -9.40 -11.86
C LEU A 96 10.77 -8.88 -11.52
N ARG A 97 9.77 -9.75 -11.37
CA ARG A 97 8.44 -9.33 -10.91
C ARG A 97 8.47 -8.79 -9.49
N ARG A 98 9.23 -9.44 -8.60
CA ARG A 98 9.47 -8.94 -7.23
C ARG A 98 10.17 -7.57 -7.27
N LEU A 99 11.20 -7.41 -8.10
CA LEU A 99 11.88 -6.12 -8.28
C LEU A 99 10.93 -5.02 -8.79
N LEU A 100 10.00 -5.35 -9.69
CA LEU A 100 8.98 -4.40 -10.15
C LEU A 100 8.08 -3.94 -8.99
N TYR A 101 7.65 -4.87 -8.12
CA TYR A 101 6.92 -4.54 -6.90
C TYR A 101 7.74 -3.69 -5.92
N CYS A 102 9.04 -3.96 -5.78
CA CYS A 102 9.91 -3.11 -4.97
C CYS A 102 9.87 -1.65 -5.47
N GLY A 103 9.93 -1.43 -6.79
CA GLY A 103 9.82 -0.09 -7.38
C GLY A 103 8.52 0.63 -6.98
N GLU A 104 7.38 -0.03 -7.14
CA GLU A 104 6.07 0.52 -6.75
C GLU A 104 5.95 0.74 -5.24
N TRP A 105 6.43 -0.18 -4.41
CA TRP A 105 6.35 -0.02 -2.95
C TRP A 105 7.22 1.13 -2.45
N ILE A 106 8.43 1.28 -2.99
CA ILE A 106 9.31 2.40 -2.67
C ILE A 106 8.61 3.71 -3.01
N GLU A 107 8.08 3.84 -4.23
CA GLU A 107 7.48 5.11 -4.65
C GLU A 107 6.16 5.41 -3.93
N SER A 108 5.29 4.41 -3.75
CA SER A 108 3.99 4.55 -3.09
C SER A 108 4.11 4.83 -1.58
N HIS A 109 4.95 4.08 -0.86
CA HIS A 109 5.08 4.27 0.59
C HIS A 109 5.78 5.57 0.94
N VAL A 110 6.82 5.96 0.19
CA VAL A 110 7.53 7.21 0.42
C VAL A 110 6.65 8.41 0.06
N LEU A 111 5.87 8.33 -1.02
CA LEU A 111 4.85 9.32 -1.34
C LEU A 111 3.86 9.49 -0.18
N HIS A 112 3.28 8.39 0.29
CA HIS A 112 2.30 8.43 1.38
C HIS A 112 2.93 8.97 2.68
N ALA A 113 4.09 8.45 3.07
CA ALA A 113 4.71 8.80 4.34
C ALA A 113 5.06 10.30 4.41
N PHE A 114 5.72 10.83 3.38
CA PHE A 114 6.32 12.17 3.46
C PHE A 114 5.50 13.26 2.78
N MET A 115 4.66 12.91 1.80
CA MET A 115 3.86 13.93 1.08
C MET A 115 2.43 14.01 1.60
N LEU A 116 1.89 12.90 2.13
CA LEU A 116 0.50 12.82 2.56
C LEU A 116 0.36 12.81 4.08
N HIS A 117 1.18 12.04 4.80
CA HIS A 117 0.96 11.78 6.23
C HIS A 117 1.81 12.66 7.15
N ALA A 118 3.12 12.82 6.88
CA ALA A 118 4.02 13.65 7.70
C ALA A 118 3.54 15.10 7.91
N PRO A 119 2.93 15.79 6.92
CA PRO A 119 2.41 17.14 7.12
C PRO A 119 1.42 17.24 8.30
N ASP A 120 0.60 16.22 8.56
CA ASP A 120 -0.34 16.24 9.70
C ASP A 120 0.38 16.29 11.05
N PHE A 121 1.40 15.45 11.22
CA PHE A 121 2.17 15.39 12.47
C PHE A 121 2.97 16.65 12.73
N LEU A 122 3.37 17.35 11.66
CA LEU A 122 4.18 18.56 11.73
C LEU A 122 3.34 19.85 11.66
N GLY A 123 2.02 19.74 11.47
CA GLY A 123 1.10 20.88 11.46
C GLY A 123 1.10 21.70 10.16
N TYR A 124 1.46 21.10 9.03
CA TYR A 124 1.44 21.74 7.71
C TYR A 124 0.19 21.34 6.90
N ALA A 125 -0.28 22.25 6.04
CA ALA A 125 -1.40 21.96 5.15
C ALA A 125 -1.04 20.91 4.09
N ASP A 126 0.20 20.96 3.60
CA ASP A 126 0.73 20.12 2.53
C ASP A 126 2.27 20.03 2.59
N ALA A 127 2.82 19.16 1.74
CA ALA A 127 4.25 18.93 1.67
C ALA A 127 5.05 20.11 1.08
N ILE A 128 4.40 21.01 0.32
CA ILE A 128 5.06 22.18 -0.28
C ILE A 128 5.34 23.21 0.82
N GLN A 129 4.37 23.46 1.70
CA GLN A 129 4.58 24.30 2.88
C GLN A 129 5.59 23.69 3.84
N MET A 130 5.48 22.37 4.09
CA MET A 130 6.46 21.64 4.91
C MET A 130 7.88 21.76 4.34
N ALA A 131 8.06 21.81 3.01
CA ALA A 131 9.36 21.98 2.38
C ALA A 131 10.02 23.35 2.66
N GLY A 132 9.25 24.37 3.06
CA GLY A 132 9.79 25.66 3.48
C GLY A 132 10.69 25.56 4.72
N ASP A 133 10.28 24.72 5.68
CA ASP A 133 10.99 24.54 6.95
C ASP A 133 11.81 23.22 6.98
N HIS A 134 11.42 22.22 6.19
CA HIS A 134 12.05 20.91 6.11
C HIS A 134 12.50 20.53 4.68
N PRO A 135 13.28 21.38 3.98
CA PRO A 135 13.66 21.15 2.58
C PRO A 135 14.45 19.86 2.37
N ASP A 136 15.36 19.52 3.30
CA ASP A 136 16.20 18.32 3.20
C ASP A 136 15.37 17.04 3.29
N LEU A 137 14.39 17.00 4.21
CA LEU A 137 13.48 15.87 4.38
C LEU A 137 12.67 15.63 3.11
N VAL A 138 12.06 16.69 2.56
CA VAL A 138 11.23 16.60 1.36
C VAL A 138 12.08 16.22 0.15
N THR A 139 13.26 16.81 -0.02
CA THR A 139 14.18 16.50 -1.13
C THR A 139 14.67 15.06 -1.06
N GLN A 140 15.02 14.57 0.14
CA GLN A 140 15.44 13.20 0.34
C GLN A 140 14.29 12.22 0.02
N ALA A 141 13.08 12.48 0.50
CA ALA A 141 11.91 11.66 0.20
C ALA A 141 11.58 11.65 -1.30
N LEU A 142 11.62 12.80 -1.98
CA LEU A 142 11.42 12.87 -3.43
C LEU A 142 12.49 12.09 -4.21
N ARG A 143 13.74 12.14 -3.77
CA ARG A 143 14.83 11.34 -4.37
C ARG A 143 14.58 9.85 -4.20
N ILE A 144 14.19 9.38 -3.01
CA ILE A 144 13.87 7.96 -2.79
C ILE A 144 12.66 7.54 -3.63
N LYS A 145 11.60 8.36 -3.65
CA LYS A 145 10.44 8.10 -4.51
C LYS A 145 10.84 7.97 -5.98
N LYS A 146 11.74 8.85 -6.46
CA LYS A 146 12.27 8.80 -7.83
C LYS A 146 12.97 7.47 -8.12
N ILE A 147 13.72 6.93 -7.16
CA ILE A 147 14.41 5.63 -7.34
C ILE A 147 13.41 4.50 -7.59
N GLY A 148 12.30 4.48 -6.84
CA GLY A 148 11.19 3.56 -7.09
C GLY A 148 10.63 3.70 -8.51
N ASN A 149 10.36 4.95 -8.94
CA ASN A 149 9.93 5.24 -10.31
C ASN A 149 10.95 4.81 -11.37
N ASP A 150 12.25 4.96 -11.12
CA ASP A 150 13.31 4.59 -12.06
C ASP A 150 13.37 3.07 -12.26
N ILE A 151 13.12 2.27 -11.21
CA ILE A 151 12.98 0.81 -11.31
C ILE A 151 11.78 0.47 -12.20
N VAL A 152 10.62 1.07 -11.92
CA VAL A 152 9.37 0.82 -12.67
C VAL A 152 9.51 1.30 -14.13
N ALA A 153 10.19 2.42 -14.38
CA ALA A 153 10.44 2.90 -15.73
C ALA A 153 11.39 1.97 -16.51
N LEU A 154 12.49 1.53 -15.89
CA LEU A 154 13.46 0.67 -16.56
C LEU A 154 12.90 -0.72 -16.86
N LEU A 155 12.22 -1.34 -15.89
CA LEU A 155 11.71 -2.70 -16.02
C LEU A 155 10.28 -2.75 -16.55
N GLY A 156 9.42 -1.82 -16.16
CA GLY A 156 8.03 -1.72 -16.60
C GLY A 156 7.84 -0.92 -17.89
N GLY A 157 8.87 -0.21 -18.35
CA GLY A 157 8.88 0.61 -19.57
C GLY A 157 8.35 2.04 -19.40
N ARG A 158 7.59 2.30 -18.34
CA ARG A 158 7.05 3.62 -17.95
C ARG A 158 6.89 3.66 -16.44
N GLU A 159 7.12 4.80 -15.81
CA GLU A 159 6.91 4.97 -14.36
C GLU A 159 5.44 4.82 -13.94
N ILE A 160 4.50 5.30 -14.75
CA ILE A 160 3.06 5.22 -14.51
C ILE A 160 2.40 4.46 -15.65
N HIS A 161 1.52 3.53 -15.27
CA HIS A 161 0.88 2.56 -16.16
C HIS A 161 1.93 1.84 -17.04
N PRO A 162 2.79 0.98 -16.43
CA PRO A 162 3.79 0.21 -17.15
C PRO A 162 3.19 -0.56 -18.32
N ILE A 163 3.99 -0.85 -19.35
CA ILE A 163 3.53 -1.51 -20.59
C ILE A 163 4.34 -2.77 -20.92
N ASN A 164 5.34 -3.09 -20.11
CA ASN A 164 6.27 -4.17 -20.40
C ASN A 164 5.87 -5.52 -19.79
N VAL A 165 4.95 -5.52 -18.82
CA VAL A 165 4.43 -6.73 -18.16
C VAL A 165 3.48 -7.47 -19.10
N ARG A 166 3.59 -8.81 -19.16
CA ARG A 166 2.67 -9.67 -19.90
C ARG A 166 2.47 -11.02 -19.21
N VAL A 167 1.42 -11.74 -19.60
CA VAL A 167 1.24 -13.15 -19.23
C VAL A 167 2.47 -13.95 -19.68
N GLY A 168 3.08 -14.68 -18.75
CA GLY A 168 4.32 -15.44 -18.94
C GLY A 168 5.62 -14.64 -18.77
N GLY A 169 5.59 -13.34 -18.44
CA GLY A 169 6.80 -12.58 -18.10
C GLY A 169 6.78 -11.13 -18.57
N PHE A 170 7.76 -10.75 -19.40
CA PHE A 170 7.97 -9.40 -19.90
C PHE A 170 8.11 -9.38 -21.43
N TYR A 171 7.79 -8.26 -22.09
CA TYR A 171 8.09 -8.08 -23.52
C TYR A 171 9.60 -7.89 -23.76
N ARG A 172 10.28 -7.18 -22.86
CA ARG A 172 11.73 -6.99 -22.86
C ARG A 172 12.29 -7.05 -21.44
N VAL A 173 13.50 -7.59 -21.27
CA VAL A 173 14.23 -7.51 -20.00
C VAL A 173 15.44 -6.58 -20.16
N PRO A 174 15.71 -5.65 -19.23
CA PRO A 174 16.90 -4.80 -19.27
C PRO A 174 18.20 -5.61 -19.10
N LYS A 175 19.28 -5.15 -19.72
CA LYS A 175 20.62 -5.71 -19.54
C LYS A 175 21.18 -5.29 -18.18
N ARG A 176 22.01 -6.13 -17.57
CA ARG A 176 22.68 -5.87 -16.28
C ARG A 176 23.32 -4.48 -16.18
N ARG A 177 23.96 -4.00 -17.25
CA ARG A 177 24.62 -2.67 -17.27
C ARG A 177 23.64 -1.49 -17.14
N GLU A 178 22.38 -1.67 -17.53
CA GLU A 178 21.35 -0.62 -17.46
C GLU A 178 20.94 -0.34 -15.99
N TRP A 179 21.21 -1.27 -15.08
CA TRP A 179 20.90 -1.15 -13.65
C TRP A 179 21.95 -0.40 -12.83
N HIS A 180 23.15 -0.18 -13.36
CA HIS A 180 24.30 0.32 -12.56
C HIS A 180 23.98 1.63 -11.84
N ALA A 181 23.33 2.59 -12.51
CA ALA A 181 22.98 3.88 -11.91
C ALA A 181 21.95 3.72 -10.78
N ILE A 182 20.94 2.86 -10.97
CA ILE A 182 19.89 2.61 -9.97
C ILE A 182 20.46 1.90 -8.75
N VAL A 183 21.41 0.98 -8.92
CA VAL A 183 22.05 0.27 -7.80
C VAL A 183 22.80 1.22 -6.87
N GLU A 184 23.54 2.19 -7.40
CA GLU A 184 24.24 3.18 -6.56
C GLU A 184 23.26 4.08 -5.81
N GLU A 185 22.16 4.47 -6.46
CA GLU A 185 21.10 5.24 -5.80
C GLU A 185 20.38 4.42 -4.72
N LEU A 186 20.12 3.12 -4.95
CA LEU A 186 19.51 2.23 -3.97
C LEU A 186 20.39 2.04 -2.73
N LYS A 187 21.72 1.96 -2.88
CA LYS A 187 22.65 1.88 -1.74
C LYS A 187 22.54 3.13 -0.86
N TRP A 188 22.54 4.31 -1.48
CA TRP A 188 22.31 5.56 -0.77
C TRP A 188 20.91 5.59 -0.12
N ALA A 189 19.88 5.17 -0.84
CA ALA A 189 18.51 5.16 -0.36
C ALA A 189 18.34 4.24 0.85
N ARG A 190 19.05 3.11 0.91
CA ARG A 190 19.02 2.18 2.04
C ARG A 190 19.50 2.87 3.33
N GLU A 191 20.62 3.57 3.26
CA GLU A 191 21.16 4.33 4.41
C GLU A 191 20.23 5.48 4.81
N ALA A 192 19.74 6.24 3.83
CA ALA A 192 18.78 7.32 4.06
C ALA A 192 17.48 6.80 4.70
N MET A 193 16.96 5.66 4.22
CA MET A 193 15.69 5.12 4.69
C MET A 193 15.79 4.55 6.10
N VAL A 194 16.95 4.03 6.53
CA VAL A 194 17.18 3.68 7.95
C VAL A 194 17.05 4.91 8.85
N ALA A 195 17.64 6.04 8.45
CA ALA A 195 17.53 7.29 9.20
C ALA A 195 16.08 7.82 9.22
N LEU A 196 15.38 7.72 8.09
CA LEU A 196 13.98 8.14 7.98
C LEU A 196 13.02 7.25 8.79
N VAL A 197 13.24 5.94 8.86
CA VAL A 197 12.46 5.04 9.75
C VAL A 197 12.61 5.50 11.20
N ARG A 198 13.84 5.75 11.66
CA ARG A 198 14.09 6.27 13.01
C ARG A 198 13.45 7.63 13.25
N TRP A 199 13.52 8.53 12.27
CA TRP A 199 12.86 9.84 12.34
C TRP A 199 11.34 9.70 12.48
N THR A 200 10.71 8.83 11.69
CA THR A 200 9.25 8.62 11.79
C THR A 200 8.83 8.05 13.15
N GLY A 201 9.68 7.25 13.80
CA GLY A 201 9.43 6.74 15.16
C GLY A 201 9.39 7.82 16.25
N GLN A 202 9.90 9.04 15.96
CA GLN A 202 9.92 10.16 16.90
C GLN A 202 8.70 11.08 16.78
N LEU A 203 7.80 10.82 15.82
CA LEU A 203 6.60 11.63 15.63
C LEU A 203 5.64 11.49 16.83
N PRO A 204 4.84 12.52 17.13
CA PRO A 204 3.96 12.51 18.30
C PRO A 204 2.72 11.65 18.04
N PHE A 205 2.82 10.34 18.28
CA PHE A 205 1.70 9.42 18.14
C PHE A 205 0.76 9.50 19.35
N PRO A 206 -0.57 9.60 19.14
CA PRO A 206 -1.52 9.44 20.23
C PRO A 206 -1.47 8.01 20.78
N ALA A 207 -1.70 7.86 22.08
CA ALA A 207 -1.93 6.56 22.70
C ALA A 207 -3.29 6.02 22.25
N PHE A 208 -3.29 5.25 21.17
CA PHE A 208 -4.47 4.62 20.59
C PHE A 208 -4.13 3.20 20.19
N GLU A 209 -4.95 2.26 20.63
CA GLU A 209 -4.88 0.87 20.21
C GLU A 209 -6.28 0.38 19.86
N GLN A 210 -6.35 -0.45 18.81
CA GLN A 210 -7.57 -1.13 18.44
C GLN A 210 -7.26 -2.58 18.09
N GLU A 211 -8.14 -3.47 18.52
CA GLU A 211 -8.08 -4.88 18.14
C GLU A 211 -8.66 -5.07 16.74
N TYR A 212 -7.78 -5.27 15.76
CA TYR A 212 -8.15 -5.60 14.39
C TYR A 212 -8.07 -7.10 14.14
N GLU A 213 -8.98 -7.63 13.32
CA GLU A 213 -8.69 -8.85 12.56
C GLU A 213 -7.85 -8.45 11.36
N PHE A 214 -6.52 -8.58 11.48
CA PHE A 214 -5.61 -8.30 10.39
C PHE A 214 -5.69 -9.40 9.36
N VAL A 215 -5.74 -9.03 8.08
CA VAL A 215 -5.69 -9.96 6.94
C VAL A 215 -4.58 -9.52 5.99
N ALA A 216 -3.71 -10.46 5.63
CA ALA A 216 -2.64 -10.23 4.66
C ALA A 216 -2.25 -11.53 3.96
N LEU A 217 -1.51 -11.41 2.86
CA LEU A 217 -0.74 -12.52 2.34
C LEU A 217 0.33 -12.96 3.35
N ARG A 218 0.69 -14.24 3.31
CA ARG A 218 1.86 -14.80 3.99
C ARG A 218 2.53 -15.83 3.10
N HIS A 219 3.80 -15.59 2.77
CA HIS A 219 4.65 -16.52 2.03
C HIS A 219 5.47 -17.37 3.01
N PRO A 220 5.78 -18.64 2.69
CA PRO A 220 6.58 -19.50 3.57
C PRO A 220 7.92 -18.89 3.97
N ASP A 221 8.58 -18.18 3.05
CA ASP A 221 9.98 -17.76 3.23
C ASP A 221 10.26 -16.27 2.98
N GLU A 222 9.29 -15.51 2.46
CA GLU A 222 9.51 -14.14 1.95
C GLU A 222 8.51 -13.17 2.59
N TYR A 223 8.88 -11.90 2.72
CA TYR A 223 7.88 -10.87 3.05
C TYR A 223 6.94 -10.69 1.84
N PRO A 224 5.63 -10.65 2.07
CA PRO A 224 4.66 -10.86 1.00
C PRO A 224 4.46 -9.60 0.14
N PHE A 225 4.79 -9.70 -1.16
CA PHE A 225 4.33 -8.77 -2.19
C PHE A 225 3.03 -9.26 -2.85
N ASN A 226 3.09 -10.43 -3.50
CA ASN A 226 2.08 -10.89 -4.46
C ASN A 226 1.91 -12.42 -4.50
N GLU A 227 2.57 -13.14 -3.60
CA GLU A 227 2.52 -14.60 -3.49
C GLU A 227 2.32 -15.01 -2.04
N GLY A 228 1.75 -16.21 -1.85
CA GLY A 228 1.47 -16.78 -0.53
C GLY A 228 0.00 -17.12 -0.35
N ARG A 229 -0.36 -17.37 0.90
CA ARG A 229 -1.72 -17.70 1.33
C ARG A 229 -2.34 -16.50 2.02
N LEU A 230 -3.66 -16.36 1.96
CA LEU A 230 -4.37 -15.32 2.71
C LEU A 230 -4.53 -15.78 4.15
N VAL A 231 -3.96 -15.03 5.09
CA VAL A 231 -3.99 -15.39 6.51
C VAL A 231 -4.56 -14.26 7.38
N SER A 232 -5.13 -14.61 8.53
CA SER A 232 -5.51 -13.64 9.57
C SER A 232 -4.90 -13.97 10.94
N ASN A 233 -4.82 -12.96 11.81
CA ASN A 233 -4.44 -13.15 13.22
C ASN A 233 -5.53 -13.86 14.04
N ARG A 234 -6.64 -14.25 13.42
CA ARG A 234 -7.77 -14.99 14.01
C ARG A 234 -8.06 -16.29 13.25
N GLY A 235 -7.02 -16.90 12.69
CA GLY A 235 -7.06 -18.27 12.19
C GLY A 235 -7.63 -18.46 10.78
N LEU A 236 -7.85 -17.40 10.00
CA LEU A 236 -8.04 -17.55 8.55
C LEU A 236 -6.70 -18.01 7.95
N ASP A 237 -6.72 -19.04 7.12
CA ASP A 237 -5.58 -19.50 6.32
C ASP A 237 -6.11 -20.23 5.07
N ILE A 238 -6.22 -19.50 3.95
CA ILE A 238 -6.85 -19.99 2.73
C ILE A 238 -6.00 -19.73 1.49
N PRO A 239 -6.11 -20.57 0.44
CA PRO A 239 -5.58 -20.19 -0.88
C PRO A 239 -6.34 -18.99 -1.44
N ILE A 240 -5.70 -18.18 -2.29
CA ILE A 240 -6.34 -17.01 -2.91
C ILE A 240 -7.58 -17.38 -3.73
N ALA A 241 -7.57 -18.53 -4.40
CA ALA A 241 -8.72 -19.02 -5.17
C ALA A 241 -9.99 -19.20 -4.32
N ALA A 242 -9.88 -19.33 -2.99
CA ALA A 242 -11.03 -19.44 -2.08
C ALA A 242 -11.49 -18.07 -1.53
N PHE A 243 -10.96 -16.94 -2.00
CA PHE A 243 -11.28 -15.60 -1.48
C PHE A 243 -12.79 -15.35 -1.40
N GLU A 244 -13.52 -15.58 -2.50
CA GLU A 244 -14.97 -15.32 -2.60
C GLU A 244 -15.83 -16.28 -1.75
N GLU A 245 -15.27 -17.40 -1.26
CA GLU A 245 -15.98 -18.30 -0.36
C GLU A 245 -16.02 -17.77 1.08
N PHE A 246 -15.03 -16.93 1.45
CA PHE A 246 -14.81 -16.47 2.82
C PHE A 246 -14.99 -14.97 3.00
N LEU A 247 -14.78 -14.15 1.97
CA LEU A 247 -14.86 -12.69 2.06
C LEU A 247 -16.09 -12.21 1.30
N ILE A 248 -16.94 -11.45 1.99
CA ILE A 248 -18.22 -10.97 1.47
C ILE A 248 -18.16 -9.45 1.35
N GLU A 249 -18.61 -8.93 0.21
CA GLU A 249 -18.74 -7.51 -0.06
C GLU A 249 -20.21 -7.09 -0.09
N GLU A 250 -20.52 -5.98 0.57
CA GLU A 250 -21.86 -5.43 0.68
C GLU A 250 -21.90 -3.96 0.26
N HIS A 251 -23.00 -3.56 -0.36
CA HIS A 251 -23.23 -2.17 -0.72
C HIS A 251 -23.93 -1.43 0.42
N VAL A 252 -23.46 -0.21 0.73
CA VAL A 252 -24.11 0.69 1.68
C VAL A 252 -24.68 1.90 0.96
N THR A 253 -25.74 2.51 1.47
CA THR A 253 -26.48 3.56 0.75
C THR A 253 -25.73 4.88 0.61
N HIS A 254 -24.71 5.13 1.44
CA HIS A 254 -24.02 6.42 1.53
C HIS A 254 -22.65 6.45 0.82
N SER A 255 -22.22 5.34 0.21
CA SER A 255 -20.89 5.18 -0.40
C SER A 255 -20.98 4.39 -1.71
N THR A 256 -20.14 4.72 -2.70
CA THR A 256 -19.93 3.91 -3.91
C THR A 256 -18.92 2.79 -3.69
N ALA A 257 -18.11 2.86 -2.62
CA ALA A 257 -17.22 1.78 -2.22
C ALA A 257 -18.00 0.68 -1.48
N LEU A 258 -17.67 -0.57 -1.79
CA LEU A 258 -18.21 -1.73 -1.08
C LEU A 258 -17.57 -1.87 0.30
N HIS A 259 -18.33 -2.44 1.23
CA HIS A 259 -17.86 -2.80 2.57
C HIS A 259 -17.61 -4.29 2.63
N ALA A 260 -16.39 -4.68 3.00
CA ALA A 260 -15.98 -6.09 3.04
C ALA A 260 -15.87 -6.62 4.48
N HIS A 261 -16.31 -7.85 4.69
CA HIS A 261 -16.16 -8.57 5.95
C HIS A 261 -15.86 -10.05 5.70
N ILE A 262 -15.33 -10.74 6.72
CA ILE A 262 -15.17 -12.20 6.64
C ILE A 262 -16.52 -12.83 7.00
N LYS A 263 -16.97 -13.80 6.21
CA LYS A 263 -18.21 -14.54 6.40
C LYS A 263 -18.35 -15.02 7.85
N GLU A 264 -19.51 -14.74 8.45
CA GLU A 264 -19.84 -15.07 9.86
C GLU A 264 -18.94 -14.39 10.90
N ARG A 265 -18.11 -13.41 10.51
CA ARG A 265 -17.24 -12.62 11.38
C ARG A 265 -17.45 -11.11 11.13
N ALA A 266 -16.67 -10.30 11.85
CA ALA A 266 -16.66 -8.86 11.72
C ALA A 266 -15.76 -8.39 10.56
N ASN A 267 -15.63 -7.06 10.45
CA ASN A 267 -14.73 -6.40 9.51
C ASN A 267 -13.27 -6.80 9.77
N TYR A 268 -12.51 -6.87 8.69
CA TYR A 268 -11.07 -7.11 8.74
C TYR A 268 -10.28 -5.86 8.30
N PHE A 269 -9.00 -5.82 8.63
CA PHE A 269 -8.10 -4.72 8.31
C PHE A 269 -6.92 -5.22 7.46
N VAL A 270 -6.68 -4.53 6.34
CA VAL A 270 -5.58 -4.83 5.41
C VAL A 270 -4.57 -3.68 5.36
N GLY A 271 -3.49 -3.86 4.61
CA GLY A 271 -2.48 -2.83 4.39
C GLY A 271 -1.21 -3.05 5.22
N PRO A 272 -0.38 -2.01 5.38
CA PRO A 272 0.95 -2.14 5.98
C PRO A 272 0.95 -2.73 7.39
N LEU A 273 0.02 -2.29 8.26
CA LEU A 273 -0.08 -2.80 9.63
C LEU A 273 -0.38 -4.29 9.68
N ALA A 274 -1.30 -4.75 8.82
CA ALA A 274 -1.67 -6.15 8.72
C ALA A 274 -0.51 -6.99 8.22
N ARG A 275 0.14 -6.57 7.13
CA ARG A 275 1.32 -7.27 6.58
C ARG A 275 2.44 -7.34 7.61
N TYR A 276 2.77 -6.22 8.25
CA TYR A 276 3.83 -6.14 9.26
C TYR A 276 3.53 -7.07 10.43
N SER A 277 2.34 -6.96 11.03
CA SER A 277 1.99 -7.72 12.23
C SER A 277 1.87 -9.23 11.97
N LEU A 278 1.52 -9.63 10.73
CA LEU A 278 1.42 -11.04 10.34
C LEU A 278 2.71 -11.61 9.76
N ASN A 279 3.70 -10.77 9.42
CA ASN A 279 4.90 -11.19 8.70
C ASN A 279 6.20 -10.54 9.23
N PHE A 280 6.22 -10.06 10.46
CA PHE A 280 7.43 -9.48 11.07
C PHE A 280 8.62 -10.44 10.98
N ASP A 281 8.36 -11.74 11.15
CA ASP A 281 9.35 -12.82 11.03
C ASP A 281 9.88 -13.04 9.60
N ARG A 282 9.27 -12.41 8.59
CA ARG A 282 9.67 -12.48 7.17
C ARG A 282 10.39 -11.24 6.66
N LEU A 283 10.44 -10.15 7.44
CA LEU A 283 11.24 -8.97 7.11
C LEU A 283 12.73 -9.31 7.03
N SER A 284 13.49 -8.56 6.22
CA SER A 284 14.94 -8.67 6.23
C SER A 284 15.51 -8.26 7.60
N PRO A 285 16.69 -8.78 8.01
CA PRO A 285 17.29 -8.41 9.28
C PRO A 285 17.38 -6.89 9.48
N LEU A 286 17.81 -6.17 8.44
CA LEU A 286 17.91 -4.71 8.48
C LEU A 286 16.57 -4.02 8.75
N ALA A 287 15.50 -4.46 8.08
CA ALA A 287 14.17 -3.87 8.25
C ALA A 287 13.58 -4.18 9.64
N ARG A 288 13.82 -5.39 10.18
CA ARG A 288 13.42 -5.74 11.56
C ARG A 288 14.11 -4.87 12.60
N ASP A 289 15.43 -4.76 12.49
CA ASP A 289 16.24 -3.98 13.44
C ASP A 289 15.83 -2.51 13.39
N ALA A 290 15.64 -1.94 12.20
CA ALA A 290 15.16 -0.57 12.04
C ALA A 290 13.75 -0.35 12.63
N ALA A 291 12.84 -1.33 12.48
CA ALA A 291 11.50 -1.25 13.06
C ALA A 291 11.57 -1.21 14.60
N LEU A 292 12.32 -2.11 15.22
CA LEU A 292 12.50 -2.14 16.68
C LEU A 292 13.20 -0.88 17.20
N ASP A 293 14.25 -0.41 16.51
CA ASP A 293 14.96 0.83 16.83
C ASP A 293 14.04 2.07 16.76
N SER A 294 13.01 2.04 15.91
CA SER A 294 12.01 3.12 15.77
C SER A 294 10.90 3.07 16.82
N GLY A 295 10.94 2.09 17.73
CA GLY A 295 9.96 1.94 18.81
C GLY A 295 8.73 1.11 18.44
N LEU A 296 8.71 0.43 17.29
CA LEU A 296 7.68 -0.55 16.98
C LEU A 296 7.92 -1.87 17.73
N GLY A 297 6.84 -2.58 18.08
CA GLY A 297 6.92 -3.98 18.52
C GLY A 297 6.93 -4.95 17.33
N VAL A 298 6.85 -6.25 17.62
CA VAL A 298 6.68 -7.30 16.57
C VAL A 298 5.31 -7.24 15.88
N THR A 299 4.36 -6.52 16.49
CA THR A 299 3.05 -6.16 15.94
C THR A 299 2.82 -4.66 16.12
N CYS A 300 1.93 -4.08 15.31
CA CYS A 300 1.55 -2.68 15.42
C CYS A 300 0.03 -2.53 15.26
N ASN A 301 -0.64 -2.16 16.36
CA ASN A 301 -2.09 -1.99 16.45
C ASN A 301 -2.53 -0.52 16.49
N ASN A 302 -1.58 0.41 16.50
CA ASN A 302 -1.85 1.84 16.46
C ASN A 302 -1.87 2.33 15.01
N PRO A 303 -3.03 2.74 14.45
CA PRO A 303 -3.13 3.17 13.06
C PRO A 303 -2.31 4.44 12.77
N PHE A 304 -2.06 5.29 13.76
CA PHE A 304 -1.22 6.49 13.60
C PHE A 304 0.25 6.13 13.34
N GLN A 305 0.71 4.97 13.84
CA GLN A 305 2.07 4.47 13.59
C GLN A 305 2.22 3.81 12.20
N SER A 306 1.18 3.81 11.35
CA SER A 306 1.27 3.25 9.99
C SER A 306 2.32 3.96 9.12
N ILE A 307 2.66 5.21 9.43
CA ILE A 307 3.76 5.93 8.76
C ILE A 307 5.09 5.22 8.96
N VAL A 308 5.38 4.78 10.20
CA VAL A 308 6.62 4.08 10.55
C VAL A 308 6.65 2.72 9.83
N VAL A 309 5.54 1.99 9.87
CA VAL A 309 5.43 0.68 9.19
C VAL A 309 5.60 0.80 7.67
N ARG A 310 5.03 1.83 7.04
CA ARG A 310 5.27 2.10 5.61
C ARG A 310 6.74 2.41 5.32
N CYS A 311 7.41 3.17 6.18
CA CYS A 311 8.83 3.43 6.06
C CYS A 311 9.68 2.16 6.22
N VAL A 312 9.30 1.24 7.11
CA VAL A 312 9.93 -0.08 7.25
C VAL A 312 9.71 -0.93 5.99
N GLU A 313 8.50 -0.97 5.44
CA GLU A 313 8.21 -1.68 4.19
C GLU A 313 8.96 -1.07 2.99
N ALA A 314 9.17 0.25 2.96
CA ALA A 314 9.99 0.91 1.94
C ALA A 314 11.47 0.54 2.08
N LEU A 315 12.00 0.50 3.31
CA LEU A 315 13.36 0.02 3.59
C LEU A 315 13.53 -1.45 3.17
N TYR A 316 12.56 -2.30 3.49
CA TYR A 316 12.53 -3.69 3.04
C TYR A 316 12.57 -3.79 1.51
N ALA A 317 11.74 -3.01 0.81
CA ALA A 317 11.69 -3.01 -0.65
C ALA A 317 13.02 -2.54 -1.28
N ILE A 318 13.71 -1.57 -0.67
CA ILE A 318 15.05 -1.14 -1.11
C ILE A 318 16.08 -2.27 -0.92
N ASP A 319 16.05 -2.95 0.22
CA ASP A 319 16.98 -4.04 0.53
C ASP A 319 16.75 -5.25 -0.39
N GLU A 320 15.48 -5.60 -0.61
CA GLU A 320 15.08 -6.66 -1.53
C GLU A 320 15.40 -6.32 -2.99
N ALA A 321 15.32 -5.05 -3.40
CA ALA A 321 15.72 -4.62 -4.74
C ALA A 321 17.23 -4.74 -5.00
N LEU A 322 18.06 -4.74 -3.95
CA LEU A 322 19.52 -4.87 -4.05
C LEU A 322 20.00 -6.33 -4.09
N ARG A 323 19.17 -7.29 -3.69
CA ARG A 323 19.49 -8.73 -3.62
C ARG A 323 19.69 -9.36 -5.00
#